data_AF-B7Q2A7-F1
#
_entry.id   AF-B7Q2A7-F1
#
_cell.length_a   1.000
_cell.length_b   1.000
_cell.length_c   1.000
_cell.angle_alpha   90.00
_cell.angle_beta   90.00
_cell.angle_gamma   90.00
#
_symmetry.space_group_name_H-M   'P 1'
#
loop_
_entity.id
_entity.type
_entity.pdbx_description
1 polymer ?
#
loop_
_entity_poly.entity_id
_entity_poly.type
_entity_poly.pdbx_seq_one_letter_code
_entity_poly.pdbx_strand_id
1 'polypeptide(L)'
;DCLFPSLRRYFGVKVGLYFAWLGFYTYMLIPASVVGLACFLYGVFTLSSHVPVREMCADRGSLLMCPLCDNGCEYWRLQDSCTQAK
;
A
#
# COMPACT_ATOMS: atom_id res chain seq x y z
N ASP A 1 19.48 -5.66 -24.76
CA ASP A 1 19.52 -4.18 -24.65
C ASP A 1 20.46 -3.52 -25.65
N CYS A 2 20.26 -3.74 -26.96
CA CYS A 2 21.15 -3.22 -28.02
C CYS A 2 20.43 -2.31 -29.03
N LEU A 3 19.59 -1.37 -28.56
CA LEU A 3 18.89 -0.41 -29.43
C LEU A 3 19.10 1.05 -28.99
N PHE A 4 20.33 1.45 -28.67
CA PHE A 4 20.65 2.85 -28.34
C PHE A 4 21.79 3.53 -29.13
N PRO A 5 22.72 2.85 -29.84
CA PRO A 5 23.84 3.57 -30.48
C PRO A 5 23.41 4.42 -31.69
N SER A 6 22.32 4.07 -32.39
CA SER A 6 21.91 4.77 -33.63
C SER A 6 21.02 6.01 -33.41
N LEU A 7 20.34 6.12 -32.27
CA LEU A 7 19.35 7.19 -32.01
C LEU A 7 20.00 8.53 -31.62
N ARG A 8 21.23 8.49 -31.09
CA ARG A 8 21.98 9.64 -30.55
C ARG A 8 22.44 10.64 -31.62
N ARG A 9 22.64 10.20 -32.87
CA ARG A 9 23.16 11.06 -33.96
C ARG A 9 22.09 11.86 -34.69
N TYR A 10 20.82 11.44 -34.62
CA TYR A 10 19.72 12.04 -35.40
C TYR A 10 18.80 12.97 -34.60
N PHE A 11 18.68 12.80 -33.30
CA PHE A 11 17.81 13.61 -32.45
C PHE A 11 18.64 14.58 -31.62
N GLY A 12 18.59 15.88 -31.97
CA GLY A 12 19.37 16.95 -31.33
C GLY A 12 19.23 17.02 -29.80
N VAL A 13 20.14 17.77 -29.17
CA VAL A 13 20.38 17.83 -27.71
C VAL A 13 19.12 17.89 -26.83
N LYS A 14 18.04 18.51 -27.31
CA LYS A 14 16.74 18.57 -26.61
C LYS A 14 16.16 17.18 -26.30
N VAL A 15 16.10 16.29 -27.29
CA VAL A 15 15.47 14.97 -27.11
C VAL A 15 16.35 14.05 -26.28
N GLY A 16 17.68 14.19 -26.40
CA GLY A 16 18.63 13.50 -25.51
C GLY A 16 18.51 13.92 -24.05
N LEU A 17 18.24 15.21 -23.78
CA LEU A 17 18.05 15.71 -22.42
C LEU A 17 16.75 15.19 -21.79
N TYR A 18 15.65 15.16 -22.54
CA TYR A 18 14.37 14.59 -22.06
C TYR A 18 14.52 13.12 -21.66
N PHE A 19 15.18 12.30 -22.48
CA PHE A 19 15.40 10.88 -22.18
C PHE A 19 16.37 10.67 -21.01
N ALA A 20 17.43 11.48 -20.90
CA ALA A 20 18.35 11.41 -19.76
C ALA A 20 17.66 11.78 -18.44
N TRP A 21 16.81 12.81 -18.45
CA TRP A 21 16.02 13.24 -17.31
C TRP A 21 15.01 12.15 -16.92
N LEU A 22 14.23 11.62 -17.86
CA LEU A 22 13.32 10.50 -17.63
C LEU A 22 14.02 9.27 -17.00
N GLY A 23 15.22 8.92 -17.48
CA GLY A 23 16.03 7.85 -16.90
C GLY A 23 16.42 8.12 -15.44
N PHE A 24 16.83 9.36 -15.14
CA PHE A 24 17.14 9.78 -13.77
C PHE A 24 15.92 9.75 -12.83
N TYR A 25 14.74 10.19 -13.31
CA TYR A 25 13.49 10.09 -12.55
C TYR A 25 13.17 8.64 -12.20
N THR A 26 13.27 7.75 -13.18
CA THR A 26 13.00 6.32 -12.96
C THR A 26 13.98 5.73 -11.93
N TYR A 27 15.26 6.14 -11.98
CA TYR A 27 16.28 5.73 -11.02
C TYR A 27 15.99 6.19 -9.59
N MET A 28 15.42 7.38 -9.40
CA MET A 28 14.98 7.86 -8.08
C MET A 28 13.66 7.24 -7.62
N LEU A 29 12.78 6.85 -8.56
CA LEU A 29 11.51 6.19 -8.24
C LEU A 29 11.71 4.75 -7.75
N ILE A 30 12.74 4.05 -8.23
CA ILE A 30 13.05 2.68 -7.78
C ILE A 30 13.21 2.60 -6.24
N PRO A 31 14.13 3.34 -5.58
CA PRO A 31 14.27 3.27 -4.14
C PRO A 31 13.01 3.77 -3.41
N ALA A 32 12.34 4.80 -3.93
CA ALA A 32 11.07 5.28 -3.36
C ALA A 32 9.99 4.18 -3.35
N SER A 33 9.87 3.43 -4.45
CA SER A 33 8.92 2.32 -4.56
C SER A 33 9.27 1.15 -3.63
N VAL A 34 10.57 0.84 -3.47
CA VAL A 34 11.04 -0.21 -2.56
C VAL A 34 10.73 0.15 -1.10
N VAL A 35 10.99 1.40 -0.69
CA VAL A 35 10.67 1.87 0.67
C VAL A 35 9.16 1.86 0.90
N GLY A 36 8.36 2.30 -0.09
CA GLY A 36 6.91 2.26 -0.02
C GLY A 36 6.36 0.83 0.15
N LEU A 37 6.87 -0.12 -0.64
CA LEU A 37 6.49 -1.52 -0.55
C LEU A 37 6.94 -2.14 0.79
N ALA A 38 8.15 -1.82 1.24
CA ALA A 38 8.67 -2.30 2.52
C ALA A 38 7.85 -1.79 3.71
N CYS A 39 7.48 -0.51 3.74
CA CYS A 39 6.58 0.06 4.74
C CYS A 39 5.19 -0.59 4.70
N PHE A 40 4.64 -0.80 3.50
CA PHE A 40 3.34 -1.45 3.34
C PHE A 40 3.36 -2.90 3.85
N LEU A 41 4.35 -3.69 3.44
CA LEU A 41 4.53 -5.07 3.92
C LEU A 41 4.74 -5.10 5.43
N TYR A 42 5.61 -4.23 5.95
CA TYR A 42 5.82 -4.10 7.39
C TYR A 42 4.51 -3.81 8.11
N GLY A 43 3.68 -2.90 7.59
CA GLY A 43 2.35 -2.58 8.09
C GLY A 43 1.37 -3.76 8.07
N VAL A 44 1.32 -4.52 6.98
CA VAL A 44 0.45 -5.72 6.86
C VAL A 44 0.89 -6.84 7.81
N PHE A 45 2.20 -7.10 7.93
CA PHE A 45 2.73 -8.08 8.88
C PHE A 45 2.50 -7.64 10.33
N THR A 46 2.72 -6.35 10.60
CA THR A 46 2.40 -5.65 11.84
C THR A 46 0.93 -5.82 12.20
N LEU A 47 -0.02 -5.46 11.33
CA LEU A 47 -1.45 -5.64 11.59
C LEU A 47 -1.83 -7.12 11.81
N SER A 48 -1.20 -8.04 11.08
CA SER A 48 -1.47 -9.48 11.25
C SER A 48 -0.89 -10.06 12.56
N SER A 49 0.10 -9.41 13.16
CA SER A 49 0.83 -9.92 14.33
C SER A 49 0.66 -9.08 15.60
N HIS A 50 0.10 -7.86 15.53
CA HIS A 50 -0.02 -6.98 16.69
C HIS A 50 -1.25 -7.26 17.53
N VAL A 51 -1.03 -7.07 18.82
CA VAL A 51 -1.94 -7.26 19.95
C VAL A 51 -3.36 -6.71 19.75
N PRO A 52 -3.64 -5.49 19.20
CA PRO A 52 -5.00 -4.99 19.09
C PRO A 52 -5.90 -5.82 18.15
N VAL A 53 -5.42 -6.32 17.01
CA VAL A 53 -6.27 -7.15 16.12
C VAL A 53 -6.55 -8.50 16.75
N ARG A 54 -5.54 -9.11 17.39
CA ARG A 54 -5.71 -10.38 18.09
C ARG A 54 -6.67 -10.26 19.26
N GLU A 55 -6.61 -9.16 20.01
CA GLU A 55 -7.54 -8.92 21.12
C GLU A 55 -8.96 -8.59 20.64
N MET A 56 -9.13 -7.81 19.58
CA MET A 56 -10.46 -7.48 19.04
C MET A 56 -11.12 -8.68 18.35
N CYS A 57 -10.32 -9.61 17.80
CA CYS A 57 -10.80 -10.69 16.94
C CYS A 57 -10.78 -12.08 17.62
N ALA A 58 -10.03 -12.25 18.73
CA ALA A 58 -9.99 -13.49 19.53
C ALA A 58 -10.53 -13.31 20.96
N ASP A 59 -10.06 -12.32 21.73
CA ASP A 59 -10.44 -12.16 23.16
C ASP A 59 -11.74 -11.37 23.38
N ARG A 60 -11.94 -10.28 22.63
CA ARG A 60 -13.14 -9.41 22.66
C ARG A 60 -14.02 -9.54 21.43
N GLY A 61 -13.78 -10.51 20.56
CA GLY A 61 -14.53 -10.72 19.32
C GLY A 61 -16.01 -11.02 19.53
N SER A 62 -16.36 -11.61 20.67
CA SER A 62 -17.75 -11.88 21.07
C SER A 62 -18.44 -10.69 21.77
N LEU A 63 -17.78 -9.54 21.88
CA LEU A 63 -18.39 -8.34 22.44
C LEU A 63 -19.48 -7.81 21.49
N LEU A 64 -20.71 -7.76 21.99
CA LEU A 64 -21.86 -7.21 21.28
C LEU A 64 -21.74 -5.69 21.25
N MET A 65 -21.78 -5.07 20.08
CA MET A 65 -21.84 -3.62 19.96
C MET A 65 -23.29 -3.14 19.91
N CYS A 66 -23.53 -1.94 20.42
CA CYS A 66 -24.84 -1.31 20.31
C CYS A 66 -25.15 -0.99 18.83
N PRO A 67 -26.40 -1.15 18.40
CA PRO A 67 -26.82 -0.76 17.06
C PRO A 67 -26.63 0.75 16.87
N LEU A 68 -26.16 1.16 15.68
CA LEU A 68 -26.04 2.59 15.34
C LEU A 68 -27.40 3.27 15.09
N CYS A 69 -28.50 2.54 15.10
CA CYS A 69 -29.82 3.04 14.75
C CYS A 69 -30.85 2.75 15.83
N ASP A 70 -31.77 3.69 16.02
CA ASP A 70 -32.78 3.69 17.10
C ASP A 70 -33.88 2.64 16.88
N ASN A 71 -34.13 2.22 15.64
CA ASN A 71 -35.10 1.18 15.31
C ASN A 71 -34.64 0.30 14.13
N GLY A 72 -34.71 -1.02 14.29
CA GLY A 72 -34.62 -1.99 13.17
C GLY A 72 -33.22 -2.46 12.76
N CYS A 73 -32.15 -2.06 13.46
CA CYS A 73 -30.81 -2.61 13.21
C CYS A 73 -30.50 -3.79 14.14
N GLU A 74 -29.90 -4.83 13.57
CA GLU A 74 -29.39 -5.96 14.32
C GLU A 74 -28.13 -5.56 15.10
N TYR A 75 -27.97 -6.11 16.30
CA TYR A 75 -26.73 -6.00 17.05
C TYR A 75 -25.61 -6.71 16.26
N TRP A 76 -24.44 -6.11 16.13
CA TRP A 76 -23.29 -6.76 15.46
C TRP A 76 -22.20 -7.11 16.45
N ARG A 77 -21.40 -8.12 16.10
CA ARG A 77 -20.25 -8.53 16.90
C ARG A 77 -19.01 -7.77 16.45
N LEU A 78 -18.13 -7.47 17.40
CA LEU A 78 -16.87 -6.77 17.12
C LEU A 78 -15.98 -7.53 16.10
N GLN A 79 -16.10 -8.86 16.08
CA GLN A 79 -15.38 -9.73 15.14
C GLN A 79 -15.79 -9.57 13.68
N ASP A 80 -17.02 -9.14 13.36
CA ASP A 80 -17.48 -9.00 11.97
C ASP A 80 -16.74 -7.87 11.25
N SER A 81 -16.28 -6.86 11.99
CA SER A 81 -15.45 -5.76 11.47
C SER A 81 -13.94 -6.10 11.43
N CYS A 82 -13.54 -7.30 11.86
CA CYS A 82 -12.13 -7.70 11.91
C CYS A 82 -11.49 -7.76 10.52
N THR A 83 -12.27 -8.07 9.48
CA THR A 83 -11.79 -8.04 8.09
C THR A 83 -11.53 -6.63 7.58
N GLN A 84 -12.22 -5.62 8.14
CA GLN A 84 -12.02 -4.21 7.79
C GLN A 84 -10.92 -3.54 8.63
N ALA A 85 -10.60 -4.12 9.79
CA ALA A 85 -9.54 -3.67 10.69
C ALA A 85 -8.16 -4.28 10.39
N LYS A 86 -8.10 -5.28 9.50
CA LYS A 86 -6.88 -5.92 8.97
C LYS A 86 -6.42 -5.24 7.69
#